data_AF-A0AAU6K4L2-F1
#
_entry.id   AF-A0AAU6K4L2-F1
#
_cell.length_a   1.000
_cell.length_b   1.000
_cell.length_c   1.000
_cell.angle_alpha   90.00
_cell.angle_beta   90.00
_cell.angle_gamma   90.00
#
_symmetry.space_group_name_H-M   'P 1'
#
loop_
_entity.id
_entity.type
_entity.pdbx_description
1 polymer ?
#
loop_
_entity_poly.entity_id
_entity_poly.type
_entity_poly.pdbx_seq_one_letter_code
_entity_poly.pdbx_strand_id
1 'polypeptide(L)'
;MMDALRKAVVEFNRFDPAVVPWHRQRMTLILRVPTLQADSAVRYASWRALVTRFAARRLDRPVSDLLPRLIGSTVLAACVAAYEQWLSDEDADLCGLLDLAIRQLAAGYGEAALRA
;
A
#
# COMPACT_ATOMS: atom_id res chain seq x y z
N MET A 1 15.60 -1.97 -0.03
CA MET A 1 14.58 -1.57 0.98
C MET A 1 13.18 -1.62 0.37
N MET A 2 12.90 -0.84 -0.68
CA MET A 2 11.58 -0.83 -1.33
C MET A 2 11.17 -2.19 -1.87
N ASP A 3 12.10 -2.99 -2.41
CA ASP A 3 11.82 -4.38 -2.80
C ASP A 3 11.32 -5.27 -1.65
N ALA A 4 11.82 -5.05 -0.42
CA ALA A 4 11.37 -5.82 0.73
C ALA A 4 9.94 -5.41 1.13
N LEU A 5 9.61 -4.11 1.06
CA LEU A 5 8.25 -3.63 1.27
C LEU A 5 7.30 -4.16 0.19
N ARG A 6 7.71 -4.09 -1.08
CA ARG A 6 6.95 -4.61 -2.23
C ARG A 6 6.59 -6.08 -2.02
N LYS A 7 7.60 -6.93 -1.79
CA LYS A 7 7.38 -8.37 -1.56
C LYS A 7 6.46 -8.62 -0.36
N ALA A 8 6.68 -7.92 0.76
CA ALA A 8 5.87 -8.09 1.95
C ALA A 8 4.41 -7.67 1.73
N VAL A 9 4.17 -6.54 1.05
CA VAL A 9 2.82 -6.07 0.73
C VAL A 9 2.12 -7.02 -0.24
N VAL A 10 2.79 -7.43 -1.31
CA VAL A 10 2.19 -8.34 -2.29
C VAL A 10 1.82 -9.67 -1.64
N GLU A 11 2.73 -10.27 -0.86
CA GLU A 11 2.40 -11.54 -0.19
C GLU A 11 1.33 -11.39 0.89
N PHE A 12 1.33 -10.30 1.66
CA PHE A 12 0.29 -10.07 2.65
C PHE A 12 -1.11 -9.96 2.01
N ASN A 13 -1.20 -9.51 0.76
CA ASN A 13 -2.45 -9.33 0.03
C ASN A 13 -2.73 -10.46 -0.98
N ARG A 14 -2.02 -11.58 -0.89
CA ARG A 14 -2.32 -12.78 -1.66
C ARG A 14 -3.40 -13.58 -0.95
N PHE A 15 -4.58 -13.62 -1.54
CA PHE A 15 -5.72 -14.35 -1.00
C PHE A 15 -6.01 -15.60 -1.82
N ASP A 16 -6.58 -16.62 -1.17
CA ASP A 16 -7.22 -17.73 -1.87
C ASP A 16 -8.34 -17.17 -2.78
N PRO A 17 -8.47 -17.63 -4.04
CA PRO A 17 -9.54 -17.21 -4.94
C PRO A 17 -10.95 -17.28 -4.32
N ALA A 18 -11.21 -18.25 -3.45
CA ALA A 18 -12.49 -18.38 -2.75
C ALA A 18 -12.76 -17.26 -1.73
N VAL A 19 -11.70 -16.61 -1.22
CA VAL A 19 -11.79 -15.50 -0.26
C VAL A 19 -11.92 -14.14 -0.97
N VAL A 20 -11.46 -14.04 -2.23
CA VAL A 20 -11.42 -12.79 -2.99
C VAL A 20 -12.77 -12.05 -3.03
N PRO A 21 -13.92 -12.70 -3.31
CA PRO A 21 -15.21 -12.00 -3.34
C PRO A 21 -15.56 -11.33 -2.00
N TRP A 22 -15.33 -12.03 -0.89
CA TRP A 22 -15.56 -11.49 0.46
C TRP A 22 -14.60 -10.36 0.80
N HIS A 23 -13.35 -10.47 0.35
CA HIS A 23 -12.37 -9.41 0.54
C HIS A 23 -12.74 -8.15 -0.25
N ARG A 24 -13.23 -8.28 -1.49
CA ARG A 24 -13.77 -7.15 -2.26
C ARG A 24 -14.88 -6.46 -1.49
N GLN A 25 -15.88 -7.21 -1.02
CA GLN A 25 -16.99 -6.64 -0.24
C GLN A 25 -16.50 -5.87 0.99
N ARG A 26 -15.58 -6.46 1.76
CA ARG A 26 -15.00 -5.81 2.94
C ARG A 26 -14.27 -4.52 2.58
N MET A 27 -13.43 -4.54 1.54
CA MET A 27 -12.65 -3.37 1.14
C MET A 27 -13.53 -2.29 0.51
N THR A 28 -14.59 -2.65 -0.23
CA THR A 28 -15.61 -1.69 -0.69
C THR A 28 -16.23 -0.93 0.48
N LEU A 29 -16.60 -1.63 1.55
CA LEU A 29 -17.15 -0.99 2.74
C LEU A 29 -16.12 -0.06 3.41
N ILE A 30 -14.92 -0.56 3.66
CA ILE A 30 -13.84 0.21 4.31
C ILE A 30 -13.47 1.48 3.51
N LEU A 31 -13.44 1.40 2.18
CA LEU A 31 -12.96 2.48 1.33
C LEU A 31 -14.06 3.43 0.82
N ARG A 32 -15.34 3.08 0.92
CA ARG A 32 -16.44 3.92 0.41
C ARG A 32 -17.45 4.38 1.46
N VAL A 33 -17.50 3.76 2.65
CA VAL A 33 -18.40 4.19 3.72
C VAL A 33 -17.67 5.15 4.67
N PRO A 34 -18.12 6.42 4.79
CA PRO A 34 -17.38 7.43 5.58
C PRO A 34 -17.12 7.06 7.04
N THR A 35 -18.10 6.44 7.70
CA THR A 35 -17.93 6.01 9.10
C THR A 35 -16.90 4.89 9.26
N LEU A 36 -16.79 3.99 8.28
CA LEU A 36 -15.77 2.93 8.28
C LEU A 36 -14.39 3.45 7.87
N GLN A 37 -14.32 4.46 7.00
CA GLN A 37 -13.06 5.16 6.71
C GLN A 37 -12.51 5.84 7.98
N ALA A 38 -13.39 6.51 8.74
CA ALA A 38 -13.02 7.14 10.01
C ALA A 38 -12.52 6.11 11.04
N ASP A 39 -13.20 4.97 11.20
CA ASP A 39 -12.74 3.87 12.07
C ASP A 39 -11.39 3.29 11.62
N SER A 40 -11.22 3.13 10.29
CA SER A 40 -10.01 2.56 9.70
C SER A 40 -8.79 3.47 9.83
N ALA A 41 -8.97 4.78 10.06
CA ALA A 41 -7.88 5.74 10.19
C ALA A 41 -6.88 5.35 11.29
N VAL A 42 -7.34 4.76 12.40
CA VAL A 42 -6.47 4.28 13.48
C VAL A 42 -5.60 3.12 13.00
N ARG A 43 -6.18 2.15 12.29
CA ARG A 43 -5.46 0.99 11.75
C ARG A 43 -4.43 1.41 10.71
N TYR A 44 -4.79 2.34 9.83
CA TYR A 44 -3.88 2.94 8.85
C TYR A 44 -2.74 3.72 9.50
N ALA A 45 -3.02 4.45 10.59
CA ALA A 45 -1.98 5.12 11.36
C ALA A 45 -0.97 4.12 11.96
N SER A 46 -1.45 3.02 12.55
CA SER A 46 -0.59 1.96 13.10
C SER A 46 0.24 1.27 12.03
N TRP A 47 -0.37 0.92 10.89
CA TRP A 47 0.33 0.29 9.76
C TRP A 47 1.41 1.21 9.19
N ARG A 48 1.08 2.49 8.95
CA ARG A 48 2.04 3.51 8.50
C ARG A 48 3.21 3.63 9.46
N ALA A 49 2.96 3.65 10.78
CA ALA A 49 4.02 3.74 11.78
C ALA A 49 4.97 2.53 11.74
N LEU A 50 4.45 1.33 11.43
CA LEU A 50 5.28 0.14 11.23
C LEU A 50 6.22 0.30 10.02
N VAL A 51 5.70 0.76 8.88
CA VAL A 51 6.51 1.01 7.68
C VAL A 51 7.54 2.12 7.92
N THR A 52 7.17 3.20 8.61
CA THR A 52 8.09 4.28 8.99
C THR A 52 9.26 3.76 9.83
N ARG A 53 9.00 2.93 10.85
CA ARG A 53 10.08 2.33 11.68
C ARG A 53 10.96 1.38 10.87
N PHE A 54 10.36 0.61 9.96
CA PHE A 54 11.12 -0.26 9.07
C PHE A 54 12.07 0.56 8.17
N ALA A 55 11.57 1.62 7.55
CA ALA A 55 12.37 2.50 6.71
C ALA A 55 13.49 3.20 7.51
N ALA A 56 13.17 3.74 8.69
CA ALA A 56 14.13 4.39 9.59
C ALA A 56 15.32 3.47 9.91
N ARG A 57 15.05 2.21 10.31
CA ARG A 57 16.09 1.21 10.59
C ARG A 57 16.95 0.88 9.38
N ARG A 58 16.37 0.83 8.18
CA ARG A 58 17.11 0.48 6.94
C ARG A 58 17.90 1.64 6.35
N LEU A 59 17.54 2.86 6.71
CA LEU A 59 18.22 4.08 6.27
C LEU A 59 19.21 4.62 7.31
N ASP A 60 19.32 3.97 8.48
CA ASP A 60 20.07 4.43 9.64
C ASP A 60 19.72 5.89 10.03
N ARG A 61 18.41 6.14 10.14
CA ARG A 61 17.85 7.47 10.44
C ARG A 61 16.90 7.45 11.64
N PRO A 62 16.76 8.57 12.37
CA PRO A 62 15.71 8.71 13.38
C PRO A 62 14.32 8.47 12.78
N VAL A 63 13.44 7.79 13.53
CA VAL A 63 12.04 7.57 13.11
C VAL A 63 11.24 8.88 12.95
N SER A 64 11.71 9.95 13.61
CA SER A 64 11.16 11.29 13.54
C SER A 64 11.54 12.04 12.26
N ASP A 65 12.52 11.58 11.50
CA ASP A 65 12.95 12.22 10.25
C ASP A 65 11.81 12.27 9.22
N LEU A 66 11.86 13.28 8.36
CA LEU A 66 10.92 13.45 7.26
C LEU A 66 10.91 12.24 6.32
N LEU A 67 12.09 11.73 5.94
CA LEU A 67 12.19 10.69 4.92
C LEU A 67 11.52 9.36 5.32
N PRO A 68 11.79 8.75 6.49
CA PRO A 68 11.05 7.56 6.94
C PRO A 68 9.54 7.79 7.04
N ARG A 69 9.12 8.97 7.54
CA ARG A 69 7.69 9.33 7.67
C ARG A 69 7.02 9.44 6.30
N LEU A 70 7.72 10.03 5.33
CA LEU A 70 7.26 10.15 3.96
C LEU A 70 7.07 8.75 3.35
N ILE A 71 8.07 7.87 3.46
CA ILE A 71 8.01 6.49 2.96
C ILE A 71 6.81 5.75 3.54
N GLY A 72 6.61 5.80 4.87
CA GLY A 72 5.46 5.13 5.50
C GLY A 72 4.12 5.65 4.97
N SER A 73 4.03 6.96 4.72
CA SER A 73 2.79 7.60 4.25
C SER A 73 2.50 7.28 2.79
N THR A 74 3.52 7.33 1.93
CA THR A 74 3.36 7.10 0.49
C THR A 74 3.19 5.62 0.15
N VAL A 75 3.80 4.71 0.91
CA VAL A 75 3.56 3.27 0.76
C VAL A 75 2.12 2.91 1.14
N LEU A 76 1.52 3.55 2.14
CA LEU A 76 0.10 3.39 2.45
C LEU A 76 -0.78 3.90 1.30
N ALA A 77 -0.48 5.10 0.82
CA ALA A 77 -1.23 5.71 -0.29
C ALA A 77 -1.17 4.83 -1.56
N ALA A 78 0.00 4.26 -1.89
CA ALA A 78 0.15 3.32 -3.00
C ALA A 78 -0.73 2.07 -2.83
N CYS A 79 -0.81 1.52 -1.61
CA CYS A 79 -1.69 0.38 -1.33
C CYS A 79 -3.17 0.75 -1.50
N VAL A 80 -3.60 1.89 -0.96
CA VAL A 80 -4.99 2.36 -1.07
C VAL A 80 -5.37 2.58 -2.53
N ALA A 81 -4.50 3.23 -3.33
CA ALA A 81 -4.73 3.45 -4.75
C ALA A 81 -4.87 2.13 -5.54
N ALA A 82 -4.02 1.14 -5.25
CA ALA A 82 -4.14 -0.19 -5.87
C ALA A 82 -5.47 -0.87 -5.51
N TYR A 83 -5.92 -0.75 -4.26
CA TYR A 83 -7.23 -1.24 -3.83
C TYR A 83 -8.40 -0.51 -4.50
N GLU A 84 -8.32 0.81 -4.64
CA GLU A 84 -9.37 1.60 -5.31
C GLU A 84 -9.51 1.21 -6.78
N GLN A 85 -8.40 1.04 -7.50
CA GLN A 85 -8.40 0.57 -8.88
C GLN A 85 -8.93 -0.85 -8.98
N TRP A 86 -8.44 -1.76 -8.12
CA TRP A 86 -8.92 -3.13 -8.06
C TRP A 86 -10.42 -3.20 -7.81
N LEU A 87 -11.00 -2.37 -6.94
CA LEU A 87 -12.44 -2.35 -6.66
C LEU A 87 -13.29 -1.71 -7.77
N SER A 88 -12.66 -1.04 -8.72
CA SER A 88 -13.34 -0.38 -9.85
C SER A 88 -13.32 -1.22 -11.13
N ASP A 89 -12.49 -2.25 -11.18
CA ASP A 89 -12.31 -3.16 -12.31
C ASP A 89 -12.37 -4.62 -11.80
N GLU A 90 -13.34 -5.40 -12.27
CA GLU A 90 -13.54 -6.79 -11.81
C GLU A 90 -12.47 -7.75 -12.37
N ASP A 91 -11.84 -7.41 -13.49
CA ASP A 91 -10.82 -8.23 -14.15
C ASP A 91 -9.40 -7.90 -13.63
N ALA A 92 -9.26 -6.88 -12.78
CA ALA A 92 -7.98 -6.45 -12.26
C ALA A 92 -7.38 -7.43 -11.22
N ASP A 93 -6.07 -7.64 -11.30
CA ASP A 93 -5.29 -8.36 -10.29
C ASP A 93 -4.75 -7.42 -9.21
N LEU A 94 -5.23 -7.57 -7.98
CA LEU A 94 -4.77 -6.80 -6.82
C LEU A 94 -3.26 -6.94 -6.59
N CYS A 95 -2.71 -8.15 -6.73
CA CYS A 95 -1.29 -8.39 -6.48
C CYS A 95 -0.41 -7.67 -7.50
N GLY A 96 -0.77 -7.74 -8.79
CA GLY A 96 -0.13 -6.99 -9.87
C GLY A 96 -0.20 -5.48 -9.67
N LEU A 97 -1.36 -4.95 -9.25
CA LEU A 97 -1.52 -3.52 -8.96
C LEU A 97 -0.65 -3.05 -7.79
N LEU A 98 -0.59 -3.83 -6.70
CA LEU A 98 0.27 -3.53 -5.55
C LEU A 98 1.76 -3.58 -5.93
N ASP A 99 2.16 -4.56 -6.74
CA ASP A 99 3.54 -4.68 -7.24
C ASP A 99 3.92 -3.45 -8.07
N LEU A 100 3.07 -3.08 -9.03
CA LEU A 100 3.26 -1.93 -9.91
C LEU A 100 3.33 -0.62 -9.11
N ALA A 101 2.36 -0.37 -8.23
CA ALA A 101 2.29 0.86 -7.46
C ALA A 101 3.55 1.10 -6.61
N ILE A 102 4.06 0.04 -5.95
CA ILE A 102 5.27 0.16 -5.13
C ILE A 102 6.53 0.32 -5.99
N ARG A 103 6.61 -0.31 -7.17
CA ARG A 103 7.71 -0.09 -8.13
C ARG A 103 7.74 1.37 -8.61
N GLN A 104 6.59 1.90 -9.04
CA GLN A 104 6.49 3.29 -9.50
C GLN A 104 6.85 4.28 -8.39
N LEU A 105 6.39 4.03 -7.17
CA LEU A 105 6.78 4.82 -6.01
C LEU A 105 8.29 4.77 -5.76
N ALA A 106 8.92 3.60 -5.89
CA ALA A 106 10.37 3.44 -5.73
C ALA A 106 11.17 4.12 -6.84
N ALA A 107 10.61 4.20 -8.05
CA ALA A 107 11.22 4.79 -9.24
C ALA A 107 11.06 6.33 -9.29
N GLY A 108 10.06 6.90 -8.62
CA GLY A 108 9.92 8.35 -8.43
C GLY A 108 9.13 9.11 -9.51
N TYR A 109 8.18 8.45 -10.20
CA TYR A 109 7.21 9.00 -11.17
C TYR A 109 7.74 9.86 -12.34
N GLY A 110 9.04 10.09 -12.48
CA GLY A 110 9.61 10.75 -13.65
C GLY A 110 9.46 9.89 -14.91
N GLU A 111 9.34 10.52 -16.08
CA GLU A 111 9.10 9.80 -17.36
C GLU A 111 10.12 8.70 -17.65
N ALA A 112 11.40 8.91 -17.32
CA ALA A 112 12.45 7.91 -17.48
C ALA A 112 12.26 6.70 -16.54
N ALA A 113 11.65 6.93 -15.38
CA ALA A 113 11.44 5.93 -14.33
C ALA A 113 10.14 5.12 -14.54
N LEU A 114 9.21 5.62 -15.36
CA LEU A 114 7.94 4.94 -15.71
C LEU A 114 8.05 4.02 -16.93
N ARG A 115 9.12 4.14 -17.73
CA ARG A 115 9.36 3.34 -18.96
C ARG A 115 10.28 2.13 -18.73
N ALA A 116 10.84 1.97 -17.53
CA ALA A 116 11.76 0.89 -17.14
C ALA A 116 11.04 -0.19 -16.33
#